data_AF-G3XXK0-F1
#
_entry.id   AF-G3XXK0-F1
#
_cell.length_a   1.000
_cell.length_b   1.000
_cell.length_c   1.000
_cell.angle_alpha   90.00
_cell.angle_beta   90.00
_cell.angle_gamma   90.00
#
_symmetry.space_group_name_H-M   'P 1'
#
loop_
_entity.id
_entity.type
_entity.pdbx_description
1 polymer ?
#
loop_
_entity_poly.entity_id
_entity_poly.type
_entity_poly.pdbx_seq_one_letter_code
_entity_poly.pdbx_strand_id
1 'polypeptide(L)'
;GKDAILLSRVRSLTLRGNRLTTSRRVSPIPQLKCTGPSKRICNMYEIDTMRCTNEGYDYDEEDVQWTCTASLPREFKLGATDVICEGYRNADDKWILKGS
;
A
#
# COMPACT_ATOMS: atom_id res chain seq x y z
N GLY A 1 19.58 3.25 -7.65
CA GLY A 1 19.27 3.18 -9.10
C GLY A 1 18.16 4.17 -9.40
N LYS A 2 17.84 4.42 -10.67
CA LYS A 2 16.88 5.47 -11.06
C LYS A 2 15.48 5.31 -10.44
N ASP A 3 15.08 4.09 -10.08
CA ASP A 3 13.76 3.75 -9.54
C ASP A 3 13.79 3.37 -8.05
N ALA A 4 14.89 3.64 -7.34
CA ALA A 4 15.01 3.37 -5.91
C ALA A 4 14.55 4.58 -5.09
N ILE A 5 13.65 4.37 -4.13
CA ILE A 5 13.11 5.43 -3.25
C ILE A 5 13.26 4.98 -1.80
N LEU A 6 13.72 5.84 -0.90
CA LEU A 6 13.74 5.52 0.54
C LEU A 6 12.31 5.49 1.07
N LEU A 7 11.89 4.40 1.71
CA LEU A 7 10.51 4.22 2.19
C LEU A 7 10.04 5.39 3.07
N SER A 8 10.88 5.82 4.01
CA SER A 8 10.63 6.95 4.92
C SER A 8 10.37 8.29 4.23
N ARG A 9 10.83 8.45 2.98
CA ARG A 9 10.66 9.69 2.20
C ARG A 9 9.42 9.68 1.31
N VAL A 10 8.70 8.56 1.23
CA VAL A 10 7.44 8.50 0.50
C VAL A 10 6.40 9.28 1.30
N ARG A 11 5.94 10.40 0.77
CA ARG A 11 4.98 11.28 1.46
C ARG A 11 3.55 10.73 1.42
N SER A 12 3.17 10.15 0.29
CA SER A 12 1.82 9.63 0.12
C SER A 12 1.74 8.66 -1.05
N LEU A 13 0.78 7.75 -0.97
CA LEU A 13 0.44 6.78 -2.01
C LEU A 13 -0.97 7.05 -2.52
N THR A 14 -1.19 6.90 -3.82
CA THR A 14 -2.52 6.81 -4.41
C THR A 14 -2.65 5.46 -5.10
N LEU A 15 -3.40 4.57 -4.48
CA LEU A 15 -3.59 3.18 -4.91
C LEU A 15 -4.91 3.08 -5.67
N ARG A 16 -4.96 2.24 -6.71
CA ARG A 16 -6.14 2.07 -7.57
C ARG A 16 -6.57 0.61 -7.63
N GLY A 17 -7.88 0.36 -7.52
CA GLY A 17 -8.44 -1.00 -7.49
C GLY A 17 -8.18 -1.82 -8.75
N ASN A 18 -8.03 -1.15 -9.90
CA ASN A 18 -7.82 -1.77 -11.20
C ASN A 18 -6.39 -1.68 -11.73
N ARG A 19 -5.39 -1.52 -10.84
CA ARG A 19 -3.98 -1.44 -11.22
C ARG A 19 -3.12 -2.48 -10.50
N LEU A 20 -2.07 -2.92 -11.19
CA LEU A 20 -1.01 -3.72 -10.62
C LEU A 20 0.14 -2.83 -10.14
N THR A 21 0.89 -3.33 -9.17
CA THR A 21 2.16 -2.77 -8.71
C THR A 21 3.21 -2.92 -9.81
N THR A 22 4.19 -2.02 -9.86
CA THR A 22 5.43 -2.33 -10.59
C THR A 22 6.18 -3.40 -9.83
N SER A 23 6.91 -4.26 -10.53
CA SER A 23 7.74 -5.24 -9.85
C SER A 23 9.09 -5.40 -10.55
N ARG A 24 10.06 -5.91 -9.79
CA ARG A 24 11.40 -6.23 -10.32
C ARG A 24 11.87 -7.62 -9.93
N ARG A 25 11.70 -8.00 -8.67
CA ARG A 25 12.17 -9.28 -8.11
C ARG A 25 11.04 -10.30 -7.97
N VAL A 26 9.80 -9.82 -7.80
CA VAL A 26 8.59 -10.64 -7.65
C VAL A 26 7.61 -10.36 -8.80
N SER A 27 6.54 -11.15 -8.90
CA SER A 27 5.46 -10.87 -9.86
C SER A 27 4.63 -9.66 -9.39
N PRO A 28 4.12 -8.82 -10.32
CA PRO A 28 3.18 -7.76 -9.99
C PRO A 28 1.93 -8.28 -9.27
N ILE A 29 1.42 -7.51 -8.31
CA ILE A 29 0.18 -7.82 -7.58
C ILE A 29 -0.80 -6.63 -7.69
N PRO A 30 -2.11 -6.80 -7.42
CA PRO A 30 -3.02 -5.67 -7.33
C PRO A 30 -2.57 -4.63 -6.30
N GLN A 31 -2.71 -3.34 -6.62
CA GLN A 31 -2.37 -2.24 -5.69
C GLN A 31 -3.29 -2.20 -4.47
N LEU A 32 -4.51 -2.71 -4.59
CA LEU A 32 -5.47 -2.83 -3.49
C LEU A 32 -5.97 -4.27 -3.42
N LYS A 33 -6.00 -4.82 -2.21
CA LYS A 33 -6.51 -6.16 -1.94
C LYS A 33 -7.28 -6.16 -0.62
N CYS A 34 -8.54 -6.57 -0.67
CA CYS A 34 -9.35 -6.76 0.53
C CYS A 34 -9.00 -8.10 1.19
N THR A 35 -8.59 -8.05 2.46
CA THR A 35 -8.24 -9.21 3.31
C THR A 35 -9.17 -9.34 4.51
N GLY A 36 -10.34 -8.69 4.46
CA GLY A 36 -11.32 -8.68 5.54
C GLY A 36 -11.87 -10.06 5.93
N PRO A 37 -12.66 -10.14 7.00
CA PRO A 37 -13.06 -11.41 7.65
C PRO A 37 -13.92 -12.34 6.77
N SER A 38 -14.43 -11.86 5.63
CA SER A 38 -15.22 -12.66 4.71
C SER A 38 -15.03 -12.20 3.27
N LYS A 39 -14.81 -13.17 2.37
CA LYS A 39 -14.83 -12.94 0.91
C LYS A 39 -16.13 -12.29 0.45
N ARG A 40 -17.26 -12.64 1.08
CA ARG A 40 -18.57 -12.06 0.74
C ARG A 40 -18.56 -10.54 0.93
N ILE A 41 -17.97 -10.05 2.01
CA ILE A 41 -17.88 -8.60 2.29
C ILE A 41 -16.97 -7.92 1.27
N CYS A 42 -15.79 -8.50 1.00
CA CYS A 42 -14.86 -7.95 0.01
C CYS A 42 -15.44 -7.89 -1.41
N ASN A 43 -16.38 -8.78 -1.75
CA ASN A 43 -17.03 -8.81 -3.05
C ASN A 43 -18.25 -7.87 -3.15
N MET A 44 -18.72 -7.27 -2.04
CA MET A 44 -19.85 -6.34 -2.07
C MET A 44 -19.46 -4.95 -2.59
N TYR A 45 -18.22 -4.53 -2.33
CA TYR A 45 -17.73 -3.23 -2.77
C TYR A 45 -16.21 -3.26 -2.94
N GLU A 46 -15.75 -2.96 -4.14
CA GLU A 46 -14.33 -2.81 -4.45
C GLU A 46 -13.94 -1.34 -4.37
N ILE A 47 -12.78 -1.06 -3.76
CA ILE A 47 -12.30 0.32 -3.62
C ILE A 47 -11.63 0.75 -4.92
N ASP A 48 -12.20 1.75 -5.59
CA ASP A 48 -11.62 2.31 -6.81
C ASP A 48 -10.30 3.04 -6.55
N THR A 49 -10.24 3.82 -5.46
CA THR A 49 -9.08 4.64 -5.11
C THR A 49 -8.93 4.80 -3.61
N MET A 50 -7.71 4.59 -3.14
CA MET A 50 -7.31 4.81 -1.74
C MET A 50 -6.12 5.76 -1.70
N ARG A 51 -6.15 6.69 -0.75
CA ARG A 51 -5.03 7.59 -0.48
C ARG A 51 -4.44 7.22 0.87
N CYS A 52 -3.14 6.93 0.90
CA CYS A 52 -2.40 6.75 2.14
C CYS A 52 -1.39 7.88 2.32
N THR A 53 -1.30 8.44 3.52
CA THR A 53 -0.31 9.45 3.91
C THR A 53 0.66 8.86 4.91
N ASN A 54 1.94 9.21 4.75
CA ASN A 54 2.97 8.89 5.73
C ASN A 54 2.86 9.91 6.87
N GLU A 55 2.52 9.44 8.06
CA GLU A 55 2.35 10.25 9.28
C GLU A 55 3.59 10.23 10.17
N GLY A 56 4.74 9.78 9.63
CA GLY A 56 5.99 9.63 10.36
C GLY A 56 6.36 8.17 10.54
N TYR A 57 7.11 7.90 11.60
CA TYR A 57 7.58 6.57 11.95
C TYR A 57 7.54 6.39 13.47
N ASP A 58 7.43 5.14 13.93
CA ASP A 58 7.37 4.83 15.36
C ASP A 58 8.79 4.58 15.92
N TYR A 59 9.29 3.34 15.82
CA TYR A 59 10.57 2.96 16.44
C TYR A 59 11.81 3.40 15.65
N ASP A 60 11.77 3.28 14.32
CA ASP A 60 12.86 3.67 13.42
C ASP A 60 12.34 4.16 12.07
N GLU A 61 13.20 4.75 11.23
CA GLU A 61 12.79 5.32 9.94
C GLU A 61 12.17 4.31 8.96
N GLU A 62 12.29 3.00 9.20
CA GLU A 62 11.75 1.94 8.35
C GLU A 62 10.32 1.56 8.78
N ASP A 63 9.95 1.84 10.04
CA ASP A 63 8.61 1.62 10.61
C ASP A 63 7.63 2.78 10.34
N VAL A 64 7.38 3.03 9.05
CA VAL A 64 6.51 4.11 8.57
C VAL A 64 5.05 3.87 8.95
N GLN A 65 4.45 4.87 9.59
CA GLN A 65 3.05 4.86 9.99
C GLN A 65 2.18 5.45 8.88
N TRP A 66 1.29 4.62 8.31
CA TRP A 66 0.41 5.01 7.20
C TRP A 66 -1.01 5.27 7.67
N THR A 67 -1.56 6.43 7.32
CA THR A 67 -3.00 6.70 7.44
C THR A 67 -3.65 6.59 6.06
N CYS A 68 -4.56 5.62 5.90
CA CYS A 68 -5.25 5.38 4.64
C CYS A 68 -6.72 5.80 4.68
N THR A 69 -7.18 6.45 3.61
CA THR A 69 -8.57 6.90 3.43
C THR A 69 -9.10 6.50 2.05
N ALA A 70 -10.38 6.18 1.98
CA ALA A 70 -11.08 5.84 0.74
C ALA A 70 -12.55 6.28 0.83
N SER A 71 -13.16 6.54 -0.32
CA SER A 71 -14.61 6.76 -0.40
C SER A 71 -15.33 5.42 -0.33
N LEU A 72 -16.12 5.21 0.72
CA LEU A 72 -16.92 4.01 0.94
C LEU A 72 -18.39 4.39 1.15
N PRO A 73 -19.34 3.50 0.76
CA PRO A 73 -20.72 3.62 1.21
C PRO A 73 -20.79 3.61 2.74
N ARG A 74 -21.77 4.30 3.31
CA ARG A 74 -21.93 4.49 4.78
C ARG A 74 -22.06 3.18 5.56
N GLU A 75 -22.46 2.10 4.90
CA GLU A 75 -22.61 0.76 5.46
C GLU A 75 -21.25 0.05 5.65
N PHE A 76 -20.18 0.59 5.05
CA PHE A 76 -18.84 0.05 5.11
C PHE A 76 -17.89 0.99 5.84
N LYS A 77 -16.85 0.41 6.44
CA LYS A 77 -15.71 1.13 6.99
C LYS A 77 -14.42 0.40 6.65
N LEU A 78 -13.33 1.15 6.55
CA LEU A 78 -12.01 0.55 6.52
C LEU A 78 -11.71 -0.07 7.89
N GLY A 79 -11.24 -1.31 7.88
CA GLY A 79 -10.64 -1.97 9.03
C GLY A 79 -9.16 -1.57 9.16
N ALA A 80 -8.36 -2.48 9.70
CA ALA A 80 -6.91 -2.35 9.63
C ALA A 80 -6.43 -2.30 8.17
N THR A 81 -5.40 -1.50 7.91
CA THR A 81 -4.79 -1.35 6.59
C THR A 81 -3.29 -1.54 6.70
N ASP A 82 -2.75 -2.42 5.85
CA ASP A 82 -1.32 -2.68 5.77
C ASP A 82 -0.77 -2.17 4.43
N VAL A 83 0.34 -1.44 4.48
CA VAL A 83 1.05 -0.96 3.29
C VAL A 83 2.35 -1.74 3.16
N ILE A 84 2.57 -2.35 2.00
CA ILE A 84 3.75 -3.15 1.72
C ILE A 84 4.31 -2.71 0.36
N CYS A 85 5.63 -2.51 0.30
CA CYS A 85 6.35 -2.16 -0.91
C CYS A 85 7.45 -3.19 -1.20
N GLU A 86 7.85 -3.33 -2.46
CA GLU A 86 8.96 -4.22 -2.83
C GLU A 86 10.30 -3.54 -2.52
N GLY A 87 11.10 -4.12 -1.62
CA GLY A 87 12.48 -3.67 -1.41
C GLY A 87 13.32 -3.75 -2.70
N TYR A 88 14.18 -2.77 -2.94
CA TYR A 88 14.82 -2.52 -4.23
C TYR A 88 15.89 -3.56 -4.58
N ARG A 89 16.66 -4.01 -3.58
CA ARG A 89 17.70 -5.05 -3.74
C ARG A 89 17.27 -6.40 -3.13
N ASN A 90 16.67 -6.38 -1.95
CA ASN A 90 16.20 -7.56 -1.22
C ASN A 90 14.98 -7.19 -0.37
N ALA A 91 14.44 -8.13 0.42
CA ALA A 91 13.22 -7.92 1.21
C ALA A 91 13.39 -6.92 2.37
N ASP A 92 14.60 -6.83 2.94
CA ASP A 92 14.93 -5.98 4.09
C ASP A 92 15.58 -4.64 3.66
N ASP A 93 15.45 -4.26 2.39
CA ASP A 93 16.05 -3.05 1.86
C ASP A 93 15.15 -1.84 2.12
N LYS A 94 15.64 -0.88 2.91
CA LYS A 94 14.98 0.40 3.17
C LYS A 94 14.67 1.23 1.92
N TRP A 95 15.40 0.97 0.84
CA TRP A 95 15.05 1.48 -0.47
C TRP A 95 14.03 0.55 -1.11
N ILE A 96 12.91 1.09 -1.56
CA ILE A 96 11.85 0.39 -2.26
C ILE A 96 11.87 0.71 -3.76
N LEU A 97 11.20 -0.12 -4.56
CA LEU A 97 10.99 0.10 -5.98
C LEU A 97 9.87 1.13 -6.21
N LYS A 98 10.13 2.11 -7.06
CA LYS A 98 9.13 3.10 -7.46
C LYS A 98 7.93 2.44 -8.12
N GLY A 99 6.77 2.53 -7.47
CA GLY A 99 5.49 2.05 -7.98
C GLY A 99 5.13 0.62 -7.52
N SER A 100 5.98 -0.01 -6.70
CA SER A 100 5.69 -1.30 -6.07
C SER A 100 4.77 -1.18 -4.88
#